data_AF-A0A358IH21-F1
#
_entry.id   AF-A0A358IH21-F1
#
_cell.length_a   1.000
_cell.length_b   1.000
_cell.length_c   1.000
_cell.angle_alpha   90.00
_cell.angle_beta   90.00
_cell.angle_gamma   90.00
#
_symmetry.space_group_name_H-M   'P 1'
#
loop_
_entity.id
_entity.type
_entity.pdbx_description
1 polymer ?
#
loop_
_entity_poly.entity_id
_entity_poly.type
_entity_poly.pdbx_seq_one_letter_code
_entity_poly.pdbx_strand_id
1 'polypeptide(L)'
;MHRLIRLSAKLAVITGVSTALVVIGATQEVAAQTGPSPESNDDVTFTRDIAPILQQNCQVCHQPGAIGPMSLMEYQDVRRYARRITRMVESRDMPPYQYDADVGIQDLKEDWRMSDEDIATISAWVT
;
A
#
# COMPACT_ATOMS: atom_id res chain seq x y z
N MET A 1 -73.96 -32.34 -4.18
CA MET A 1 -75.24 -31.72 -3.76
C MET A 1 -75.04 -30.22 -3.67
N HIS A 2 -75.37 -29.49 -4.75
CA HIS A 2 -76.43 -28.48 -4.78
C HIS A 2 -76.29 -27.35 -3.73
N ARG A 3 -75.84 -26.16 -4.16
CA ARG A 3 -76.72 -24.97 -4.32
C ARG A 3 -75.94 -23.73 -4.78
N LEU A 4 -76.34 -23.25 -5.96
CA LEU A 4 -76.15 -21.90 -6.48
C LEU A 4 -76.99 -20.92 -5.67
N ILE A 5 -76.45 -19.79 -5.17
CA ILE A 5 -77.27 -18.60 -4.80
C ILE A 5 -76.53 -17.27 -5.08
N ARG A 6 -76.96 -16.65 -6.19
CA ARG A 6 -77.30 -15.23 -6.46
C ARG A 6 -76.27 -14.10 -6.36
N LEU A 7 -76.00 -13.57 -7.55
CA LEU A 7 -75.56 -12.24 -7.94
C LEU A 7 -76.39 -11.11 -7.26
N SER A 8 -75.72 -10.02 -6.88
CA SER A 8 -76.32 -8.69 -6.80
C SER A 8 -75.25 -7.65 -7.13
N ALA A 9 -75.28 -7.18 -8.37
CA ALA A 9 -74.51 -6.05 -8.82
C ALA A 9 -75.03 -4.76 -8.16
N LYS A 10 -74.13 -3.96 -7.61
CA LYS A 10 -74.34 -2.51 -7.46
C LYS A 10 -73.23 -1.80 -8.18
N LEU A 11 -73.57 -1.32 -9.36
CA LEU A 11 -72.78 -0.38 -10.14
C LEU A 11 -72.88 0.99 -9.44
N ALA A 12 -71.76 1.53 -8.97
CA ALA A 12 -71.66 2.92 -8.58
C ALA A 12 -70.38 3.48 -9.20
N VAL A 13 -70.54 4.05 -10.40
CA VAL A 13 -69.55 4.91 -11.04
C VAL A 13 -69.59 6.24 -10.31
N ILE A 14 -68.53 6.60 -9.58
CA ILE A 14 -68.34 7.98 -9.11
C ILE A 14 -66.86 8.34 -9.28
N THR A 15 -66.62 9.07 -10.37
CA THR A 15 -65.64 10.14 -10.60
C THR A 15 -64.26 9.99 -9.97
N GLY A 16 -63.27 9.82 -10.84
CA GLY A 16 -61.86 9.82 -10.53
C GLY A 16 -61.38 11.07 -9.81
N VAL A 17 -60.45 10.84 -8.91
CA VAL A 17 -59.41 11.79 -8.53
C VAL A 17 -58.12 10.99 -8.65
N SER A 18 -57.41 11.20 -9.75
CA SER A 18 -56.08 10.66 -9.96
C SER A 18 -55.15 11.25 -8.90
N THR A 19 -54.87 10.50 -7.85
CA THR A 19 -53.75 10.80 -6.95
C THR A 19 -52.47 10.51 -7.73
N ALA A 20 -51.92 11.56 -8.34
CA ALA A 20 -50.59 11.53 -8.93
C ALA A 20 -49.60 11.13 -7.83
N LEU A 21 -49.03 9.94 -7.95
CA LEU A 21 -47.94 9.47 -7.11
C LEU A 21 -46.69 10.26 -7.53
N VAL A 22 -46.37 11.31 -6.77
CA VAL A 22 -45.12 12.06 -6.96
C VAL A 22 -43.98 11.16 -6.51
N VAL A 23 -43.27 10.57 -7.46
CA VAL A 23 -42.01 9.87 -7.22
C VAL A 23 -40.96 10.94 -6.97
N ILE A 24 -40.67 11.21 -5.69
CA ILE A 24 -39.52 12.03 -5.29
C ILE A 24 -38.27 11.22 -5.60
N GLY A 25 -37.69 11.44 -6.77
CA GLY A 25 -36.37 10.93 -7.11
C GLY A 25 -35.33 11.63 -6.23
N ALA A 26 -34.88 10.96 -5.18
CA ALA A 26 -33.74 11.39 -4.40
C ALA A 26 -32.47 11.19 -5.24
N THR A 27 -32.00 12.25 -5.90
CA THR A 27 -30.67 12.29 -6.49
C THR A 27 -29.65 12.30 -5.36
N GLN A 28 -29.02 11.16 -5.08
CA GLN A 28 -27.85 11.12 -4.20
C GLN A 28 -26.69 11.76 -4.95
N GLU A 29 -26.33 12.99 -4.57
CA GLU A 29 -25.06 13.58 -4.93
C GLU A 29 -23.96 12.79 -4.21
N VAL A 30 -23.29 11.91 -4.95
CA VAL A 30 -22.04 11.30 -4.50
C VAL A 30 -21.00 12.41 -4.49
N ALA A 31 -20.84 13.07 -3.35
CA ALA A 31 -19.71 13.93 -3.12
C ALA A 31 -18.43 13.08 -3.25
N ALA A 32 -17.68 13.31 -4.33
CA ALA A 32 -16.35 12.75 -4.48
C ALA A 32 -15.50 13.30 -3.33
N GLN A 33 -15.22 12.44 -2.35
CA GLN A 33 -14.28 12.76 -1.28
C GLN A 33 -12.90 12.77 -1.91
N THR A 34 -12.44 13.95 -2.33
CA THR A 34 -11.01 14.22 -2.51
C THR A 34 -10.39 14.30 -1.13
N GLY A 35 -10.27 13.15 -0.46
CA GLY A 35 -9.32 13.01 0.63
C GLY A 35 -7.91 13.27 0.09
N PRO A 36 -6.96 13.70 0.93
CA PRO A 36 -5.57 13.74 0.51
C PRO A 36 -5.21 12.36 -0.07
N SER A 37 -4.77 12.35 -1.32
CA SER A 37 -4.15 11.18 -1.91
C SER A 37 -3.01 10.79 -0.96
N PRO A 38 -2.85 9.50 -0.59
CA PRO A 38 -1.65 9.11 0.12
C PRO A 38 -0.48 9.64 -0.71
N GLU A 39 0.44 10.39 -0.09
CA GLU A 39 1.66 10.82 -0.76
C GLU A 39 2.24 9.58 -1.39
N SER A 40 2.19 9.54 -2.70
CA SER A 40 2.55 8.34 -3.40
C SER A 40 4.07 8.27 -3.32
N ASN A 41 4.60 7.11 -2.93
CA ASN A 41 6.00 6.74 -3.08
C ASN A 41 6.42 6.68 -4.57
N ASP A 42 5.72 7.41 -5.45
CA ASP A 42 5.70 7.28 -6.91
C ASP A 42 7.02 7.64 -7.59
N ASP A 43 8.02 8.08 -6.82
CA ASP A 43 9.30 8.46 -7.41
C ASP A 43 10.51 7.88 -6.68
N VAL A 44 10.40 6.74 -5.99
CA VAL A 44 11.61 5.97 -5.63
C VAL A 44 11.95 5.04 -6.80
N THR A 45 13.09 5.29 -7.44
CA THR A 45 13.57 4.51 -8.59
C THR A 45 14.84 3.76 -8.23
N PHE A 46 15.06 2.61 -8.88
CA PHE A 46 16.22 1.80 -8.56
C PHE A 46 17.54 2.54 -8.78
N THR A 47 17.74 3.11 -9.96
CA THR A 47 19.04 3.69 -10.33
C THR A 47 19.35 4.96 -9.56
N ARG A 48 18.35 5.83 -9.32
CA ARG A 48 18.55 7.10 -8.62
C ARG A 48 18.71 6.91 -7.12
N ASP A 49 17.88 6.06 -6.52
CA ASP A 49 17.69 6.06 -5.07
C ASP A 49 18.26 4.80 -4.41
N ILE A 50 18.07 3.62 -5.03
CA ILE A 50 18.42 2.34 -4.40
C ILE A 50 19.86 1.91 -4.69
N ALA A 51 20.32 2.05 -5.93
CA ALA A 51 21.64 1.62 -6.33
C ALA A 51 22.76 2.30 -5.53
N PRO A 52 22.71 3.62 -5.23
CA PRO A 52 23.71 4.26 -4.36
C PRO A 52 23.72 3.68 -2.95
N ILE A 53 22.55 3.44 -2.35
CA ILE A 53 22.43 2.85 -1.01
C ILE A 53 23.07 1.47 -0.97
N LEU A 54 22.82 0.63 -1.97
CA LEU A 54 23.39 -0.72 -2.04
C LEU A 54 24.89 -0.71 -2.30
N GLN A 55 25.39 0.23 -3.11
CA GLN A 55 26.82 0.42 -3.35
C GLN A 55 27.56 0.78 -2.06
N GLN A 56 26.99 1.70 -1.28
CA GLN A 56 27.57 2.19 -0.02
C GLN A 56 27.55 1.11 1.08
N ASN A 57 26.42 0.41 1.23
CA ASN A 57 26.14 -0.40 2.42
C ASN A 57 26.23 -1.92 2.20
N CYS A 58 26.11 -2.41 0.97
CA CYS A 58 25.87 -3.84 0.72
C CYS A 58 26.93 -4.47 -0.19
N GLN A 59 27.29 -3.83 -1.30
CA GLN A 59 28.04 -4.47 -2.39
C GLN A 59 29.46 -4.89 -2.01
N VAL A 60 30.07 -4.28 -0.99
CA VAL A 60 31.37 -4.73 -0.46
C VAL A 60 31.34 -6.21 -0.06
N CYS A 61 30.23 -6.65 0.56
CA CYS A 61 30.02 -8.04 0.96
C CYS A 61 29.21 -8.82 -0.07
N HIS A 62 28.27 -8.18 -0.75
CA HIS A 62 27.29 -8.80 -1.65
C HIS A 62 27.67 -8.67 -3.13
N GLN A 63 28.92 -9.01 -3.44
CA GLN A 63 29.45 -9.07 -4.80
C GLN A 63 30.00 -10.47 -5.11
N PRO A 64 30.16 -10.84 -6.38
CA PRO A 64 30.73 -12.13 -6.75
C PRO A 64 32.09 -12.39 -6.08
N GLY A 65 32.22 -13.53 -5.39
CA GLY A 65 33.45 -13.92 -4.69
C GLY A 65 33.64 -13.30 -3.30
N ALA A 66 32.75 -12.41 -2.85
CA ALA A 66 32.75 -11.91 -1.47
C ALA A 66 31.91 -12.80 -0.54
N ILE A 67 31.83 -12.42 0.74
CA ILE A 67 31.24 -13.24 1.81
C ILE A 67 29.70 -13.35 1.73
N GLY A 68 29.03 -12.42 1.06
CA GLY A 68 27.59 -12.39 0.90
C GLY A 68 27.11 -13.57 0.03
N PRO A 69 26.08 -14.32 0.45
CA PRO A 69 25.65 -15.53 -0.27
C PRO A 69 24.97 -15.29 -1.64
N MET A 70 24.87 -14.04 -2.08
CA MET A 70 24.26 -13.63 -3.34
C MET A 70 24.84 -12.29 -3.81
N SER A 71 24.72 -12.03 -5.11
CA SER A 71 25.12 -10.77 -5.72
C SER A 71 24.00 -9.73 -5.60
N LEU A 72 24.36 -8.50 -5.24
CA LEU A 72 23.50 -7.31 -5.28
C LEU A 72 24.07 -6.24 -6.24
N MET A 73 24.83 -6.69 -7.24
CA MET A 73 25.42 -5.82 -8.26
C MET A 73 24.42 -5.42 -9.34
N GLU A 74 23.45 -6.30 -9.64
CA GLU A 74 22.53 -6.14 -10.77
C GLU A 74 21.08 -6.01 -10.31
N TYR A 75 20.30 -5.18 -11.00
CA TYR A 75 18.89 -4.91 -10.69
C TYR A 75 18.05 -6.19 -10.51
N GLN A 76 18.23 -7.17 -11.39
CA GLN A 76 17.49 -8.42 -11.39
C GLN A 76 17.68 -9.23 -10.11
N ASP A 77 18.89 -9.25 -9.55
CA ASP A 77 19.19 -9.95 -8.32
C ASP A 77 18.66 -9.17 -7.12
N VAL A 78 18.85 -7.85 -7.10
CA VAL A 78 18.27 -6.99 -6.06
C VAL A 78 16.76 -7.14 -6.01
N ARG A 79 16.06 -7.07 -7.16
CA ARG A 79 14.61 -7.25 -7.22
C ARG A 79 14.17 -8.63 -6.78
N ARG A 80 14.92 -9.69 -7.10
CA ARG A 80 14.64 -11.05 -6.61
C ARG A 80 14.65 -11.12 -5.08
N TYR A 81 15.55 -10.37 -4.42
CA TYR A 81 15.71 -10.38 -2.98
C TYR A 81 15.08 -9.19 -2.26
N ALA A 82 14.39 -8.28 -2.96
CA ALA A 82 13.89 -7.01 -2.45
C ALA A 82 13.18 -7.12 -1.08
N ARG A 83 12.17 -7.99 -0.95
CA ARG A 83 11.47 -8.21 0.32
C ARG A 83 12.35 -8.74 1.44
N ARG A 84 13.40 -9.52 1.13
CA ARG A 84 14.37 -9.99 2.13
C ARG A 84 15.30 -8.84 2.53
N ILE A 85 15.77 -8.04 1.57
CA ILE A 85 16.60 -6.87 1.84
C ILE A 85 15.87 -5.94 2.81
N THR A 86 14.63 -5.56 2.50
CA THR A 86 13.79 -4.70 3.37
C THR A 86 13.73 -5.23 4.79
N ARG A 87 13.37 -6.50 4.99
CA ARG A 87 13.29 -7.09 6.34
C ARG A 87 14.62 -7.04 7.09
N MET A 88 15.74 -7.28 6.42
CA MET A 88 17.07 -7.31 7.05
C MET A 88 17.56 -5.92 7.43
N VAL A 89 17.19 -4.87 6.67
CA VAL A 89 17.56 -3.49 7.00
C VAL A 89 16.62 -2.91 8.06
N GLU A 90 15.33 -3.23 8.01
CA GLU A 90 14.36 -2.85 9.06
C GLU A 90 14.68 -3.48 10.42
N SER A 91 15.19 -4.72 10.44
CA SER A 91 15.65 -5.36 11.67
C SER A 91 17.04 -4.92 12.12
N ARG A 92 17.72 -4.06 11.33
CA ARG A 92 19.12 -3.65 11.52
C ARG A 92 20.12 -4.82 11.59
N ASP A 93 19.75 -5.97 11.03
CA ASP A 93 20.67 -7.11 10.85
C ASP A 93 21.66 -6.88 9.68
N MET A 94 21.27 -6.01 8.74
CA MET A 94 22.11 -5.57 7.63
C MET A 94 22.15 -4.05 7.54
N PRO A 95 23.33 -3.47 7.29
CA PRO A 95 24.64 -4.13 7.27
C PRO A 95 25.07 -4.60 8.69
N PRO A 96 25.92 -5.64 8.81
CA PRO A 96 26.15 -6.32 10.09
C PRO A 96 27.19 -5.61 10.99
N TYR A 97 27.08 -4.29 11.18
CA TYR A 97 28.11 -3.48 11.86
C TYR A 97 28.08 -3.51 13.39
N GLN A 98 27.13 -4.22 14.03
CA GLN A 98 27.06 -4.45 15.48
C GLN A 98 27.12 -3.16 16.34
N TYR A 99 26.55 -2.06 15.86
CA TYR A 99 26.45 -0.81 16.62
C TYR A 99 25.04 -0.64 17.19
N ASP A 100 24.96 -0.37 18.49
CA ASP A 100 23.71 0.01 19.13
C ASP A 100 23.24 1.39 18.62
N ALA A 101 21.93 1.55 18.41
CA ALA A 101 21.34 2.79 17.87
C ALA A 101 20.64 3.63 18.95
N ASP A 102 20.45 3.07 20.14
CA ASP A 102 19.62 3.63 21.22
C ASP A 102 20.35 3.71 22.57
N VAL A 103 21.46 3.00 22.72
CA VAL A 103 22.25 2.95 23.96
C VAL A 103 23.72 3.26 23.72
N GLY A 104 24.37 3.88 24.71
CA GLY A 104 25.81 4.20 24.65
C GLY A 104 26.14 5.46 23.85
N ILE A 105 27.38 5.53 23.34
CA ILE A 105 27.90 6.68 22.59
C ILE A 105 27.26 6.70 21.20
N GLN A 106 26.50 7.75 20.89
CA GLN A 106 25.81 7.87 19.60
C GLN A 106 26.62 8.64 18.55
N ASP A 107 27.47 9.56 18.97
CA ASP A 107 28.32 10.35 18.08
C ASP A 107 29.62 9.59 17.74
N LEU A 108 29.48 8.57 16.89
CA LEU A 108 30.60 7.77 16.42
C LEU A 108 31.38 8.52 15.33
N LYS A 109 32.71 8.42 15.36
CA LYS A 109 33.55 8.84 14.24
C LYS A 109 33.46 7.78 13.15
N GLU A 110 33.22 8.21 11.91
CA GLU A 110 33.03 7.31 10.76
C GLU A 110 31.92 6.27 11.02
N ASP A 111 30.73 6.75 11.36
CA ASP A 111 29.58 5.90 11.64
C ASP A 111 29.14 5.12 10.39
N TRP A 112 29.34 3.80 10.41
CA TRP A 112 28.93 2.92 9.32
C TRP A 112 27.49 2.43 9.46
N ARG A 113 26.76 2.81 10.52
CA ARG A 113 25.34 2.49 10.61
C ARG A 113 24.61 3.03 9.39
N MET A 114 23.75 2.18 8.83
CA MET A 114 22.82 2.60 7.80
C MET A 114 21.80 3.59 8.40
N SER A 115 21.51 4.67 7.69
CA SER A 115 20.60 5.70 8.16
C SER A 115 19.14 5.23 8.14
N ASP A 116 18.30 5.79 9.00
CA ASP A 116 16.85 5.52 8.96
C ASP A 116 16.21 5.99 7.65
N GLU A 117 16.77 7.03 7.01
CA GLU A 117 16.36 7.52 5.70
C GLU A 117 16.63 6.50 4.58
N ASP A 118 17.81 5.86 4.58
CA ASP A 118 18.14 4.82 3.61
C ASP A 118 17.23 3.59 3.80
N ILE A 119 16.96 3.21 5.06
CA ILE A 119 16.03 2.12 5.40
C ILE A 119 14.62 2.44 4.89
N ALA A 120 14.14 3.66 5.12
CA ALA A 120 12.84 4.12 4.64
C ALA A 120 12.77 4.12 3.10
N THR A 121 13.83 4.57 2.42
CA THR A 121 13.92 4.61 0.96
C THR A 121 13.85 3.19 0.36
N ILE A 122 14.57 2.23 0.94
CA ILE A 122 14.46 0.82 0.54
C ILE A 122 13.04 0.30 0.75
N SER A 123 12.41 0.61 1.88
CA SER A 123 11.07 0.12 2.22
C SER A 123 10.00 0.68 1.29
N ALA A 124 10.10 1.96 0.94
CA ALA A 124 9.24 2.64 -0.02
C ALA A 124 9.33 2.04 -1.44
N TRP A 125 10.51 1.60 -1.87
CA TRP A 125 10.74 1.05 -3.22
C TRP A 125 10.21 -0.36 -3.45
N VAL A 126 10.04 -1.14 -2.39
CA VAL A 126 9.59 -2.54 -2.46
C VAL A 126 8.07 -2.66 -2.37
N THR A 127 7.41 -1.67 -1.80
CA THR A 127 5.95 -1.60 -1.60
C THR A 127 5.24 -1.21 -2.90
#